data_AF-A0A1H1BRI1-F1
#
_entry.id   AF-A0A1H1BRI1-F1
#
_cell.length_a   1.000
_cell.length_b   1.000
_cell.length_c   1.000
_cell.angle_alpha   90.00
_cell.angle_beta   90.00
_cell.angle_gamma   90.00
#
_symmetry.space_group_name_H-M   'P 1'
#
loop_
_entity.id
_entity.type
_entity.pdbx_description
1 polymer ?
#
loop_
_entity_poly.entity_id
_entity_poly.type
_entity_poly.pdbx_seq_one_letter_code
_entity_poly.pdbx_strand_id
1 'polypeptide(L)'
;MDRLDVVAAVGCLVLVVATWLLTLEAVVVAAAFAGFLLSLSVWRLYDGRPWEALGWFVWVWTAVTIVLELSTPTFVVAFVGTGVLGAMLLLGGRSGVLLDVWTVESE
;
A
#
# COMPACT_ATOMS: atom_id res chain seq x y z
N MET A 1 -14.36 -6.13 8.37
CA MET A 1 -13.09 -5.45 8.66
C MET A 1 -12.28 -6.41 9.51
N ASP A 2 -11.14 -6.86 9.01
CA ASP A 2 -10.27 -7.83 9.69
C ASP A 2 -9.27 -7.16 10.64
N ARG A 3 -8.49 -7.95 11.38
CA ARG A 3 -7.46 -7.42 12.32
C ARG A 3 -6.41 -6.56 11.62
N LEU A 4 -6.05 -6.90 10.39
CA LEU A 4 -5.02 -6.19 9.63
C LEU A 4 -5.54 -4.84 9.12
N ASP A 5 -6.84 -4.71 8.87
CA ASP A 5 -7.50 -3.43 8.58
C ASP A 5 -7.41 -2.46 9.76
N VAL A 6 -7.62 -2.98 10.98
CA VAL A 6 -7.49 -2.18 12.20
C VAL A 6 -6.05 -1.72 12.38
N VAL A 7 -5.07 -2.62 12.18
CA VAL A 7 -3.65 -2.25 12.28
C VAL A 7 -3.26 -1.24 11.18
N ALA A 8 -3.75 -1.41 9.96
CA ALA A 8 -3.55 -0.46 8.87
C ALA A 8 -4.08 0.94 9.26
N ALA A 9 -5.31 1.03 9.75
CA ALA A 9 -5.93 2.28 10.17
C ALA A 9 -5.18 2.95 11.33
N VAL A 10 -4.84 2.17 12.38
CA VAL A 10 -4.11 2.67 13.54
C VAL A 10 -2.71 3.12 13.16
N GLY A 11 -1.98 2.35 12.35
CA GLY A 11 -0.64 2.71 11.89
C GLY A 11 -0.63 3.98 11.03
N CYS A 12 -1.58 4.12 10.11
CA CYS A 12 -1.77 5.36 9.35
C CYS A 12 -2.06 6.56 10.27
N LEU A 13 -2.94 6.39 11.26
CA LEU A 13 -3.27 7.45 12.22
C LEU A 13 -2.05 7.85 13.05
N VAL A 14 -1.26 6.88 13.53
CA VAL A 14 -0.02 7.12 14.26
C VAL A 14 0.98 7.88 13.39
N LEU A 15 1.15 7.51 12.13
CA LEU A 15 2.05 8.20 11.20
C LEU A 15 1.61 9.65 10.93
N VAL A 16 0.31 9.88 10.74
CA VAL A 16 -0.25 11.24 10.60
C VAL A 16 0.07 12.05 11.85
N VAL A 17 -0.30 11.56 13.03
CA VAL A 17 -0.07 12.26 14.30
C VAL A 17 1.43 12.54 14.53
N ALA A 18 2.30 11.56 14.28
CA ALA A 18 3.75 11.71 14.41
C ALA A 18 4.30 12.78 13.45
N THR A 19 3.83 12.82 12.21
CA THR A 19 4.22 13.83 11.22
C THR A 19 3.93 15.24 11.70
N TRP A 20 2.73 15.45 12.26
CA TRP A 20 2.32 16.75 12.81
C TRP A 20 3.07 17.14 14.08
N LEU A 21 3.23 16.21 15.03
CA LEU A 21 3.84 16.49 16.33
C LEU A 21 5.36 16.69 16.25
N LEU A 22 6.04 15.95 15.38
CA LEU A 22 7.51 15.93 15.30
C LEU A 22 8.06 16.77 14.15
N THR A 23 7.19 17.43 13.37
CA THR A 23 7.57 18.26 12.22
C THR A 23 8.54 17.53 11.28
N LEU A 24 8.22 16.27 10.96
CA LEU A 24 9.11 15.41 10.18
C LEU A 24 9.23 15.89 8.73
N GLU A 25 10.43 15.72 8.17
CA GLU A 25 10.66 15.96 6.75
C GLU A 25 9.82 15.00 5.90
N ALA A 26 9.32 15.49 4.76
CA ALA A 26 8.46 14.73 3.86
C ALA A 26 9.09 13.40 3.40
N VAL A 27 10.42 13.40 3.18
CA VAL A 27 11.16 12.20 2.79
C VAL A 27 11.15 11.14 3.90
N VAL A 28 11.31 11.54 5.16
CA VAL A 28 11.26 10.64 6.32
C VAL A 28 9.87 10.05 6.49
N VAL A 29 8.83 10.89 6.33
CA VAL A 29 7.42 10.45 6.40
C VAL A 29 7.11 9.46 5.29
N ALA A 30 7.52 9.76 4.06
CA ALA A 30 7.31 8.89 2.91
C ALA A 30 8.03 7.54 3.08
N ALA A 31 9.27 7.53 3.58
CA ALA A 31 10.01 6.31 3.86
C ALA A 31 9.35 5.47 4.97
N ALA A 32 8.92 6.11 6.07
CA ALA A 32 8.21 5.43 7.15
C ALA A 32 6.88 4.83 6.67
N PHE A 33 6.12 5.58 5.86
CA PHE A 33 4.87 5.11 5.28
C PHE A 33 5.09 3.96 4.29
N ALA A 34 6.08 4.07 3.40
CA ALA A 34 6.47 3.00 2.48
C ALA A 34 6.84 1.71 3.22
N GLY A 35 7.65 1.81 4.29
CA GLY A 35 8.01 0.67 5.13
C GLY A 35 6.81 0.04 5.83
N PHE A 36 5.87 0.86 6.32
CA PHE A 36 4.63 0.37 6.90
C PHE A 36 3.76 -0.39 5.89
N LEU A 37 3.56 0.18 4.70
CA LEU A 37 2.80 -0.46 3.61
C LEU A 37 3.45 -1.78 3.16
N LEU A 38 4.78 -1.82 3.10
CA LEU A 38 5.52 -3.04 2.80
C LEU A 38 5.27 -4.11 3.88
N SER A 39 5.23 -3.74 5.16
CA SER A 39 4.89 -4.69 6.24
C SER A 39 3.48 -5.27 6.07
N LEU A 40 2.48 -4.44 5.70
CA LEU A 40 1.11 -4.87 5.44
C LEU A 40 1.04 -5.81 4.24
N SER A 41 1.77 -5.50 3.17
CA SER A 41 1.87 -6.34 1.98
C SER A 41 2.37 -7.75 2.34
N VAL A 42 3.45 -7.84 3.11
CA VAL A 42 4.02 -9.12 3.56
C VAL A 42 3.04 -9.89 4.44
N TRP A 43 2.37 -9.23 5.39
CA TRP A 43 1.36 -9.90 6.23
C TRP A 43 0.20 -10.45 5.42
N ARG A 44 -0.32 -9.70 4.43
CA ARG A 44 -1.42 -10.17 3.57
C ARG A 44 -1.00 -11.34 2.69
N LEU A 45 0.27 -11.36 2.25
CA LEU A 45 0.80 -12.48 1.49
C LEU A 45 0.77 -13.77 2.32
N TYR A 46 1.23 -13.70 3.57
CA TYR A 46 1.22 -14.85 4.48
C TYR A 46 -0.18 -15.22 4.98
N ASP A 47 -1.14 -14.29 4.98
CA ASP A 47 -2.55 -14.54 5.30
C ASP A 47 -3.33 -15.17 4.13
N GLY A 48 -2.65 -15.53 3.03
CA GLY A 48 -3.28 -16.15 1.86
C GLY A 48 -4.10 -15.18 1.01
N ARG A 49 -3.83 -13.87 1.08
CA ARG A 49 -4.56 -12.81 0.34
C ARG A 49 -3.63 -12.10 -0.64
N PRO A 50 -3.16 -12.80 -1.69
CA PRO A 50 -2.11 -12.31 -2.59
C PRO A 50 -2.52 -11.06 -3.38
N TRP A 51 -3.78 -10.94 -3.79
CA TRP A 51 -4.27 -9.72 -4.47
C TRP A 51 -4.18 -8.48 -3.59
N GLU A 52 -4.49 -8.62 -2.30
CA GLU A 52 -4.36 -7.51 -1.37
C GLU A 52 -2.90 -7.22 -1.04
N ALA A 53 -2.07 -8.25 -0.92
CA ALA A 53 -0.63 -8.10 -0.77
C ALA A 53 -0.02 -7.28 -1.92
N LEU A 54 -0.40 -7.58 -3.16
CA LEU A 54 -0.01 -6.82 -4.35
C LEU A 54 -0.56 -5.39 -4.30
N GLY A 55 -1.82 -5.21 -3.88
CA GLY A 55 -2.39 -3.89 -3.67
C GLY A 55 -1.52 -3.03 -2.74
N TRP A 56 -1.22 -3.51 -1.54
CA TRP A 56 -0.37 -2.82 -0.58
C TRP A 56 1.06 -2.60 -1.10
N PHE A 57 1.62 -3.55 -1.86
CA PHE A 57 2.94 -3.39 -2.49
C PHE A 57 2.94 -2.27 -3.53
N VAL A 58 1.91 -2.15 -4.35
CA VAL A 58 1.80 -1.05 -5.33
C VAL A 58 1.68 0.30 -4.61
N TRP A 59 1.01 0.37 -3.47
CA TRP A 59 0.98 1.59 -2.64
C TRP A 59 2.35 1.98 -2.08
N VAL A 60 3.29 1.03 -1.91
CA VAL A 60 4.70 1.36 -1.60
C VAL A 60 5.29 2.23 -2.70
N TRP A 61 5.05 1.89 -3.98
CA TRP A 61 5.50 2.70 -5.11
C TRP A 61 4.87 4.08 -5.12
N THR A 62 3.59 4.20 -4.77
CA THR A 62 2.93 5.50 -4.59
C THR A 62 3.66 6.35 -3.55
N ALA A 63 4.03 5.77 -2.40
CA ALA A 63 4.79 6.48 -1.37
C ALA A 63 6.20 6.86 -1.86
N VAL A 64 6.88 5.97 -2.58
CA VAL A 64 8.23 6.20 -3.11
C VAL A 64 8.27 7.38 -4.10
N THR A 65 7.23 7.59 -4.89
CA THR A 65 7.19 8.71 -5.85
C THR A 65 7.32 10.09 -5.20
N ILE A 66 6.98 10.23 -3.90
CA ILE A 66 7.15 11.47 -3.14
C ILE A 66 8.65 11.77 -2.88
N VAL A 67 9.48 10.73 -2.81
CA VAL A 67 10.93 10.84 -2.57
C VAL A 67 11.69 11.02 -3.88
N LEU A 68 11.14 10.54 -4.99
CA LEU A 68 11.78 10.64 -6.29
C LEU A 68 11.63 12.07 -6.84
N GLU A 69 12.76 12.69 -7.19
CA GLU A 69 12.81 14.01 -7.86
C GLU A 69 12.38 13.91 -9.33
N LEU A 70 11.12 13.52 -9.56
CA LEU A 70 10.57 13.33 -10.90
C LEU A 70 10.10 14.65 -11.51
N SER A 71 10.13 14.73 -12.85
CA SER A 71 9.44 15.80 -13.55
C SER A 71 7.94 15.77 -13.24
N THR A 72 7.27 16.92 -13.18
CA THR A 72 5.83 17.02 -12.86
C THR A 72 4.94 16.03 -13.63
N PRO A 73 5.02 15.90 -14.96
CA PRO A 73 4.18 14.94 -15.68
C PRO A 73 4.49 13.49 -15.29
N THR A 74 5.76 13.14 -15.10
CA THR A 74 6.17 11.79 -14.66
C THR A 74 5.69 11.49 -13.24
N PHE A 75 5.80 12.45 -12.33
CA PHE A 75 5.30 12.35 -10.97
C PHE A 75 3.81 12.08 -10.95
N VAL A 76 3.01 12.87 -11.68
CA VAL A 76 1.55 12.71 -11.72
C VAL A 76 1.16 11.33 -12.23
N VAL A 77 1.76 10.88 -13.34
CA VAL A 77 1.46 9.55 -13.90
C VAL A 77 1.86 8.45 -12.92
N ALA A 78 3.04 8.53 -12.31
CA ALA A 78 3.53 7.51 -11.39
C ALA A 78 2.68 7.46 -10.10
N PHE A 79 2.43 8.61 -9.48
CA PHE A 79 1.67 8.71 -8.23
C PHE A 79 0.22 8.28 -8.44
N VAL A 80 -0.47 8.86 -9.43
CA VAL A 80 -1.88 8.55 -9.71
C VAL A 80 -2.03 7.13 -10.24
N GLY A 81 -1.18 6.73 -11.18
CA GLY A 81 -1.24 5.39 -11.78
C GLY A 81 -1.05 4.28 -10.76
N THR A 82 -0.02 4.39 -9.91
CA THR A 82 0.20 3.40 -8.84
C THR A 82 -0.88 3.48 -7.77
N GLY A 83 -1.31 4.68 -7.35
CA GLY A 83 -2.34 4.83 -6.32
C GLY A 83 -3.69 4.24 -6.75
N VAL A 84 -4.11 4.52 -7.99
CA VAL A 84 -5.34 3.94 -8.58
C VAL A 84 -5.21 2.43 -8.74
N LEU A 85 -4.09 1.93 -9.28
CA LEU A 85 -3.87 0.49 -9.44
C LEU A 85 -3.91 -0.24 -8.09
N GLY A 86 -3.21 0.28 -7.08
CA GLY A 86 -3.21 -0.27 -5.73
C GLY A 86 -4.63 -0.29 -5.14
N ALA A 87 -5.39 0.79 -5.31
CA ALA A 87 -6.79 0.86 -4.86
C ALA A 87 -7.67 -0.19 -5.56
N MET A 88 -7.55 -0.35 -6.88
CA MET A 88 -8.31 -1.33 -7.64
C MET A 88 -7.98 -2.77 -7.22
N LEU A 89 -6.71 -3.07 -6.95
CA LEU A 89 -6.29 -4.39 -6.45
C LEU A 89 -6.86 -4.69 -5.07
N LEU A 90 -6.83 -3.71 -4.15
CA LEU A 90 -7.40 -3.87 -2.80
C LEU A 90 -8.91 -4.05 -2.84
N LEU A 91 -9.62 -3.25 -3.65
CA LEU A 91 -11.07 -3.34 -3.80
C LEU A 91 -11.47 -4.65 -4.51
N GLY A 92 -10.82 -4.96 -5.62
CA GLY A 92 -11.08 -6.16 -6.42
C GLY A 92 -10.78 -7.46 -5.68
N GLY A 93 -9.70 -7.48 -4.89
CA GLY A 93 -9.35 -8.62 -4.04
C GLY A 93 -10.40 -8.87 -2.94
N ARG A 94 -10.99 -7.80 -2.40
CA ARG A 94 -12.04 -7.91 -1.36
C ARG A 94 -13.42 -8.22 -1.91
N SER A 95 -13.73 -7.74 -3.10
CA SER A 95 -15.01 -8.01 -3.74
C SER A 95 -15.08 -9.40 -4.40
N GLY A 96 -13.96 -10.15 -4.41
CA GLY A 96 -13.88 -11.45 -5.08
C GLY A 96 -13.99 -11.36 -6.60
N VAL A 97 -13.75 -10.18 -7.19
CA VAL A 97 -13.86 -9.94 -8.63
C VAL A 97 -12.61 -10.42 -9.37
N LEU A 98 -11.46 -10.44 -8.68
CA LEU A 98 -10.21 -10.92 -9.23
C LEU A 98 -10.17 -12.46 -9.20
N LEU A 99 -9.82 -13.06 -10.33
CA LEU A 99 -9.65 -14.51 -10.46
C LEU A 99 -8.59 -15.01 -9.48
N ASP A 100 -8.83 -16.16 -8.86
CA ASP A 100 -7.78 -16.86 -8.14
C ASP A 100 -6.87 -17.56 -9.16
N VAL A 101 -5.65 -17.05 -9.29
CA VAL A 101 -4.61 -17.58 -10.17
C VAL A 101 -3.43 -18.16 -9.37
N TRP A 102 -3.55 -18.18 -8.04
CA TRP A 102 -2.46 -18.52 -7.13
C TRP A 102 -2.64 -19.89 -6.49
N THR A 103 -3.87 -20.35 -6.36
CA THR A 103 -4.16 -21.72 -5.93
C THR A 103 -4.22 -22.66 -7.12
N VAL A 104 -3.65 -23.85 -6.96
CA VAL A 104 -3.83 -24.96 -7.87
C VAL A 104 -4.67 -25.98 -7.11
N GLU A 105 -5.89 -26.24 -7.57
CA GLU A 105 -6.65 -27.40 -7.07
C GLU A 105 -5.83 -28.65 -7.40
N SER A 106 -5.32 -29.30 -6.36
CA SER A 106 -4.73 -30.63 -6.50
C SER A 106 -5.88 -31.62 -6.42
N GLU A 107 -6.07 -32.37 -7.51
CA GLU A 107 -7.04 -33.48 -7.60
C GLU A 107 -6.77 -34.57 -6.56
#